data_AF-A0A846KZH0-F1
#
_entry.id   AF-A0A846KZH0-F1
#
_cell.length_a   1.000
_cell.length_b   1.000
_cell.length_c   1.000
_cell.angle_alpha   90.00
_cell.angle_beta   90.00
_cell.angle_gamma   90.00
#
_symmetry.space_group_name_H-M   'P 1'
#
loop_
_entity.id
_entity.type
_entity.pdbx_description
1 polymer ?
#
loop_
_entity_poly.entity_id
_entity_poly.type
_entity_poly.pdbx_seq_one_letter_code
_entity_poly.pdbx_strand_id
1 'polypeptide(L)'
;MAKIEKIITSSSEETIKVGMDLSKNLRKGSIVAFLGDLGSGKTTFIKGVVKALSEKKDINVNSPTFVYLNIYDVKIPIYHFDLYRIKDKNEFYSHGFEEYFSSNGICLIEWSENILDILPKNTIFIKMTHENEQVREIEITNAF
;
A
#
# COMPACT_ATOMS: atom_id res chain seq x y z
N MET A 1 -10.32 15.06 -14.12
CA MET A 1 -10.01 15.46 -12.73
C MET A 1 -9.89 14.18 -11.92
N ALA A 2 -8.85 14.02 -11.10
CA ALA A 2 -8.70 12.85 -10.24
C ALA A 2 -9.88 12.79 -9.24
N LYS A 3 -10.46 11.60 -9.04
CA LYS A 3 -11.53 11.42 -8.05
C LYS A 3 -10.88 11.15 -6.69
N ILE A 4 -11.23 11.98 -5.71
CA ILE A 4 -10.80 11.85 -4.32
C ILE A 4 -11.98 11.32 -3.51
N GLU A 5 -11.76 10.24 -2.77
CA GLU A 5 -12.69 9.68 -1.80
C GLU A 5 -12.09 9.78 -0.40
N LYS A 6 -12.88 10.27 0.57
CA LYS A 6 -12.46 10.40 1.96
C LYS A 6 -13.27 9.47 2.85
N ILE A 7 -12.58 8.71 3.69
CA ILE A 7 -13.17 7.73 4.59
C ILE A 7 -12.60 7.96 5.99
N ILE A 8 -13.46 8.01 6.99
CA ILE A 8 -13.06 8.05 8.40
C ILE A 8 -13.24 6.65 8.98
N THR A 9 -12.23 6.16 9.67
CA THR A 9 -12.29 4.90 10.42
C THR A 9 -11.93 5.15 11.88
N SER A 10 -12.58 4.45 12.79
CA SER A 10 -12.43 4.57 14.25
C SER A 10 -11.82 3.32 14.90
N SER A 11 -11.47 2.32 14.10
CA SER A 11 -10.87 1.07 14.56
C SER A 11 -9.95 0.45 13.51
N SER A 12 -9.11 -0.47 13.96
CA SER A 12 -8.23 -1.24 13.08
C SER A 12 -9.04 -2.12 12.11
N GLU A 13 -10.17 -2.64 12.58
CA GLU A 13 -11.11 -3.48 11.87
C GLU A 13 -11.77 -2.72 10.73
N GLU A 14 -12.15 -1.46 10.96
CA GLU A 14 -12.65 -0.57 9.91
C GLU A 14 -11.57 -0.24 8.89
N THR A 15 -10.33 0.06 9.32
CA THR A 15 -9.21 0.29 8.40
C THR A 15 -8.94 -0.94 7.52
N ILE A 16 -8.95 -2.13 8.13
CA ILE A 16 -8.83 -3.41 7.41
C ILE A 16 -9.96 -3.56 6.39
N LYS A 17 -11.19 -3.23 6.77
CA LYS A 17 -12.35 -3.30 5.86
C LYS A 17 -12.18 -2.39 4.65
N VAL A 18 -11.67 -1.17 4.83
CA VAL A 18 -11.36 -0.27 3.69
C VAL A 18 -10.34 -0.91 2.75
N GLY A 19 -9.27 -1.51 3.28
CA GLY A 19 -8.31 -2.26 2.47
C GLY A 19 -8.92 -3.44 1.71
N MET A 20 -9.82 -4.18 2.36
CA MET A 20 -10.57 -5.26 1.71
C MET A 20 -11.47 -4.72 0.59
N ASP A 21 -12.12 -3.59 0.79
CA ASP A 21 -13.01 -2.99 -0.21
C ASP A 21 -12.22 -2.44 -1.41
N LEU A 22 -11.08 -1.76 -1.19
CA LEU A 22 -10.20 -1.32 -2.27
C LEU A 22 -9.69 -2.51 -3.11
N SER A 23 -9.36 -3.64 -2.46
CA SER A 23 -8.80 -4.82 -3.14
C SER A 23 -9.68 -5.35 -4.28
N LYS A 24 -11.00 -5.16 -4.20
CA LYS A 24 -11.97 -5.54 -5.25
C LYS A 24 -11.72 -4.81 -6.57
N ASN A 25 -11.01 -3.67 -6.53
CA ASN A 25 -10.66 -2.86 -7.69
C ASN A 25 -9.22 -3.08 -8.18
N LEU A 26 -8.41 -3.82 -7.43
CA LEU A 26 -7.03 -4.13 -7.82
C LEU A 26 -6.99 -5.25 -8.87
N ARG A 27 -6.02 -5.15 -9.76
CA ARG A 27 -5.77 -6.05 -10.89
C ARG A 27 -4.27 -6.36 -10.94
N LYS A 28 -3.89 -7.28 -11.83
CA LYS A 28 -2.47 -7.49 -12.16
C LYS A 28 -1.84 -6.15 -12.59
N GLY A 29 -0.68 -5.82 -12.04
CA GLY A 29 0.03 -4.56 -12.29
C GLY A 29 -0.52 -3.35 -11.54
N SER A 30 -1.49 -3.51 -10.62
CA SER A 30 -1.92 -2.40 -9.77
C SER A 30 -0.82 -1.96 -8.82
N ILE A 31 -0.64 -0.64 -8.70
CA ILE A 31 0.31 -0.03 -7.77
C ILE A 31 -0.47 0.89 -6.84
N VAL A 32 -0.28 0.68 -5.54
CA VAL A 32 -0.89 1.46 -4.47
C VAL A 32 0.20 2.08 -3.62
N ALA A 33 0.26 3.40 -3.63
CA ALA A 33 1.24 4.21 -2.92
C ALA A 33 0.62 4.75 -1.63
N PHE A 34 1.22 4.41 -0.49
CA PHE A 34 0.75 4.84 0.83
C PHE A 34 1.63 5.98 1.33
N LEU A 35 0.97 7.07 1.74
CA LEU A 35 1.57 8.24 2.38
C LEU A 35 0.97 8.44 3.76
N GLY A 36 1.78 8.90 4.70
CA GLY A 36 1.34 9.26 6.04
C GLY A 36 2.35 8.87 7.10
N ASP A 37 2.20 9.45 8.28
CA ASP A 37 3.19 9.33 9.34
C ASP A 37 3.29 7.92 9.95
N LEU A 38 4.32 7.72 10.77
CA LEU A 38 4.44 6.51 11.59
C LEU A 38 3.17 6.33 12.43
N GLY A 39 2.62 5.11 12.46
CA GLY A 39 1.40 4.81 13.22
C GLY A 39 0.08 5.22 12.52
N SER A 40 0.12 5.81 11.33
CA SER A 40 -1.09 6.18 10.56
C SER A 40 -1.94 4.99 10.12
N GLY A 41 -1.45 3.75 10.22
CA GLY A 41 -2.21 2.55 9.92
C GLY A 41 -2.03 2.00 8.50
N LYS A 42 -1.00 2.44 7.76
CA LYS A 42 -0.64 1.93 6.42
C LYS A 42 -0.60 0.39 6.37
N THR A 43 0.20 -0.24 7.24
CA THR A 43 0.27 -1.71 7.33
C THR A 43 -1.09 -2.34 7.69
N THR A 44 -1.90 -1.69 8.52
CA THR A 44 -3.26 -2.16 8.88
C THR A 44 -4.19 -2.15 7.68
N PHE A 45 -4.10 -1.14 6.83
CA PHE A 45 -4.81 -1.12 5.55
C PHE A 45 -4.35 -2.26 4.64
N ILE A 46 -3.03 -2.43 4.51
CA ILE A 46 -2.41 -3.47 3.68
C ILE A 46 -2.82 -4.89 4.14
N LYS A 47 -2.94 -5.12 5.46
CA LYS A 47 -3.53 -6.36 6.01
C LYS A 47 -4.89 -6.67 5.39
N GLY A 48 -5.74 -5.66 5.25
CA GLY A 48 -7.05 -5.80 4.60
C GLY A 48 -6.95 -6.23 3.13
N VAL A 49 -6.04 -5.61 2.38
CA VAL A 49 -5.79 -5.95 0.97
C VAL A 49 -5.33 -7.40 0.83
N VAL A 50 -4.30 -7.79 1.58
CA VAL A 50 -3.74 -9.15 1.51
C VAL A 50 -4.79 -10.18 1.95
N LYS A 51 -5.53 -9.92 3.04
CA LYS A 51 -6.58 -10.82 3.54
C LYS A 51 -7.67 -11.08 2.52
N ALA A 52 -8.08 -10.05 1.76
CA ALA A 52 -9.10 -10.21 0.74
C ALA A 52 -8.59 -11.00 -0.48
N LEU A 53 -7.34 -10.79 -0.88
CA LEU A 53 -6.75 -11.41 -2.07
C LEU A 53 -6.13 -12.79 -1.79
N SER A 54 -5.93 -13.17 -0.53
CA SER A 54 -5.41 -14.48 -0.13
C SER A 54 -6.47 -15.60 -0.09
N GLU A 55 -7.72 -15.30 -0.45
CA GLU A 55 -8.84 -16.25 -0.55
C GLU A 55 -8.98 -17.19 0.68
N LYS A 56 -8.90 -16.61 1.90
CA LYS A 56 -8.99 -17.29 3.21
C LYS A 56 -7.71 -17.98 3.71
N LYS A 57 -6.58 -17.88 2.99
CA LYS A 57 -5.29 -18.21 3.60
C LYS A 57 -4.97 -17.19 4.69
N ASP A 58 -4.69 -17.68 5.89
CA ASP A 58 -4.20 -16.84 6.98
C ASP A 58 -2.74 -16.47 6.70
N ILE A 59 -2.50 -15.23 6.30
CA ILE A 59 -1.17 -14.70 5.98
C ILE A 59 -0.84 -13.65 7.03
N ASN A 60 0.26 -13.88 7.75
CA ASN A 60 0.79 -12.89 8.68
C ASN A 60 1.41 -11.72 7.89
N VAL A 61 0.79 -10.55 7.97
CA VAL A 61 1.24 -9.33 7.30
C VAL A 61 1.81 -8.39 8.34
N ASN A 62 3.10 -8.13 8.22
CA ASN A 62 3.81 -7.12 9.01
C ASN A 62 4.54 -6.18 8.06
N SER A 63 4.85 -4.99 8.55
CA SER A 63 5.64 -4.04 7.78
C SER A 63 7.06 -4.62 7.58
N PRO A 64 7.57 -4.62 6.33
CA PRO A 64 8.91 -5.09 6.01
C PRO A 64 9.99 -4.03 6.27
N THR A 65 9.84 -3.10 7.23
CA THR A 65 10.79 -1.98 7.44
C THR A 65 12.28 -2.37 7.39
N PHE A 66 12.66 -3.57 7.88
CA PHE A 66 14.06 -4.03 7.90
C PHE A 66 14.49 -4.86 6.68
N VAL A 67 13.54 -5.46 5.96
CA VAL A 67 13.81 -6.30 4.78
C VAL A 67 13.39 -5.62 3.48
N TYR A 68 12.80 -4.43 3.57
CA TYR A 68 12.28 -3.56 2.51
C TYR A 68 11.09 -4.12 1.72
N LEU A 69 11.06 -5.43 1.46
CA LEU A 69 10.06 -6.10 0.64
C LEU A 69 9.60 -7.42 1.28
N ASN A 70 8.29 -7.58 1.42
CA ASN A 70 7.63 -8.88 1.62
C ASN A 70 6.92 -9.30 0.34
N ILE A 71 7.04 -10.56 -0.05
CA ILE A 71 6.32 -11.15 -1.18
C ILE A 71 5.28 -12.13 -0.64
N TYR A 72 4.01 -11.90 -0.95
CA TYR A 72 2.92 -12.81 -0.61
C TYR A 72 2.50 -13.59 -1.85
N ASP A 73 2.76 -14.91 -1.84
CA ASP A 73 2.45 -15.82 -2.93
C ASP A 73 0.97 -16.25 -2.90
N VAL A 74 0.14 -15.36 -3.43
CA VAL A 74 -1.29 -15.58 -3.66
C VAL A 74 -1.58 -15.55 -5.17
N LYS A 75 -2.85 -15.75 -5.57
CA LYS A 75 -3.24 -15.88 -6.99
C LYS A 75 -2.67 -14.78 -7.90
N ILE A 76 -2.62 -13.54 -7.41
CA ILE A 76 -1.84 -12.45 -7.98
C ILE A 76 -0.80 -12.08 -6.93
N PRO A 77 0.52 -12.28 -7.17
CA PRO A 77 1.55 -11.97 -6.18
C PRO A 77 1.42 -10.54 -5.66
N ILE A 78 1.56 -10.37 -4.35
CA ILE A 78 1.57 -9.05 -3.72
C ILE A 78 2.99 -8.73 -3.27
N TYR A 79 3.48 -7.58 -3.71
CA TYR A 79 4.78 -7.02 -3.33
C TYR A 79 4.53 -5.87 -2.37
N HIS A 80 4.77 -6.13 -1.09
CA HIS A 80 4.60 -5.15 -0.05
C HIS A 80 5.96 -4.52 0.25
N PHE A 81 6.13 -3.27 -0.15
CA PHE A 81 7.31 -2.47 0.12
C PHE A 81 7.10 -1.58 1.33
N ASP A 82 8.16 -1.42 2.13
CA ASP A 82 8.27 -0.36 3.13
C ASP A 82 9.58 0.39 2.90
N LEU A 83 9.43 1.64 2.42
CA LEU A 83 10.54 2.49 2.02
C LEU A 83 10.99 3.43 3.13
N TYR A 84 10.57 3.25 4.38
CA TYR A 84 10.95 4.12 5.51
C TYR A 84 12.45 4.33 5.65
N ARG A 85 13.24 3.30 5.29
CA ARG A 85 14.70 3.30 5.36
C ARG A 85 15.40 3.52 4.01
N ILE A 86 14.63 3.65 2.91
CA ILE A 86 15.13 3.96 1.58
C ILE A 86 15.08 5.47 1.40
N LYS A 87 16.22 6.10 1.13
CA LYS A 87 16.34 7.56 1.12
C LYS A 87 15.70 8.20 -0.09
N ASP A 88 15.85 7.58 -1.26
CA ASP A 88 15.41 8.13 -2.53
C ASP A 88 15.28 7.05 -3.61
N LYS A 89 14.84 7.48 -4.80
CA LYS A 89 14.72 6.63 -5.99
C LYS A 89 16.02 5.96 -6.44
N ASN A 90 17.19 6.56 -6.21
CA ASN A 90 18.45 5.98 -6.67
C ASN A 90 18.80 4.76 -5.83
N GLU A 91 18.52 4.82 -4.52
CA GLU A 91 18.63 3.65 -3.65
C GLU A 91 17.57 2.60 -3.99
N PHE A 92 16.34 3.01 -4.32
CA PHE A 92 15.32 2.08 -4.82
C PHE A 92 15.77 1.32 -6.08
N TYR A 93 16.36 2.03 -7.05
CA TYR A 93 16.90 1.43 -8.27
C TYR A 93 18.13 0.56 -8.05
N SER A 94 19.01 0.90 -7.09
CA SER A 94 20.20 0.09 -6.82
C SER A 94 19.84 -1.29 -6.26
N HIS A 95 18.66 -1.43 -5.64
CA HIS A 95 18.09 -2.70 -5.22
C HIS A 95 17.41 -3.49 -6.36
N GLY A 96 17.20 -2.89 -7.53
CA GLY A 96 16.45 -3.49 -8.65
C GLY A 96 14.94 -3.59 -8.39
N PHE A 97 14.39 -2.78 -7.49
CA PHE A 97 12.99 -2.86 -7.08
C PHE A 97 12.00 -2.37 -8.15
N GLU A 98 12.46 -1.61 -9.13
CA GLU A 98 11.65 -1.12 -10.26
C GLU A 98 11.13 -2.25 -11.15
N GLU A 99 11.80 -3.40 -11.18
CA GLU A 99 11.36 -4.57 -11.94
C GLU A 99 9.96 -5.03 -11.50
N TYR A 100 9.60 -4.82 -10.23
CA TYR A 100 8.31 -5.20 -9.68
C TYR A 100 7.15 -4.36 -10.20
N PHE A 101 7.39 -3.15 -10.70
CA PHE A 101 6.34 -2.36 -11.35
C PHE A 101 5.86 -3.00 -12.66
N SER A 102 6.66 -3.89 -13.25
CA SER A 102 6.36 -4.58 -14.50
C SER A 102 6.02 -6.08 -14.32
N SER A 103 6.10 -6.63 -13.11
CA SER A 103 6.03 -8.09 -12.86
C SER A 103 4.62 -8.67 -12.74
N ASN A 104 3.58 -7.94 -13.21
CA ASN A 104 2.16 -8.32 -13.17
C ASN A 104 1.57 -8.61 -11.77
N GLY A 105 2.32 -8.44 -10.68
CA GLY A 105 1.78 -8.50 -9.33
C GLY A 105 1.12 -7.17 -8.90
N ILE A 106 0.73 -7.10 -7.63
CA ILE A 106 0.19 -5.88 -7.00
C ILE A 106 1.27 -5.31 -6.10
N CYS A 107 1.68 -4.06 -6.32
CA CYS A 107 2.61 -3.36 -5.45
C CYS A 107 1.85 -2.53 -4.41
N LEU A 108 2.17 -2.73 -3.14
CA LEU A 108 1.68 -1.94 -2.01
C LEU A 108 2.90 -1.28 -1.36
N ILE A 109 3.02 0.05 -1.46
CA ILE A 109 4.28 0.76 -1.18
C ILE A 109 4.06 1.73 -0.03
N GLU A 110 4.51 1.38 1.18
CA GLU A 110 4.59 2.31 2.30
C GLU A 110 5.77 3.28 2.11
N TRP A 111 5.60 4.52 2.59
CA TRP A 111 6.60 5.60 2.48
C TRP A 111 6.95 5.94 1.03
N SER A 112 5.91 5.90 0.18
CA SER A 112 6.02 6.14 -1.25
C SER A 112 6.48 7.56 -1.63
N GLU A 113 6.44 8.51 -0.68
CA GLU A 113 7.00 9.85 -0.80
C GLU A 113 8.46 9.87 -1.28
N ASN A 114 9.24 8.83 -0.95
CA ASN A 114 10.66 8.71 -1.29
C ASN A 114 10.90 8.44 -2.79
N ILE A 115 9.85 8.06 -3.53
CA ILE A 115 9.94 7.64 -4.94
C ILE A 115 8.81 8.19 -5.83
N LEU A 116 8.12 9.27 -5.41
CA LEU A 116 6.92 9.77 -6.12
C LEU A 116 7.14 10.07 -7.60
N ASP A 117 8.33 10.50 -7.97
CA ASP A 117 8.68 10.92 -9.32
C ASP A 117 8.90 9.75 -10.29
N ILE A 118 9.00 8.52 -9.77
CA ILE A 118 9.17 7.29 -10.55
C ILE A 118 7.95 6.38 -10.51
N LEU A 119 6.93 6.71 -9.71
CA LEU A 119 5.68 5.94 -9.64
C LEU A 119 4.93 6.02 -10.98
N PRO A 120 4.39 4.89 -11.49
CA PRO A 120 3.60 4.90 -12.72
C PRO A 120 2.36 5.80 -12.65
N LYS A 121 1.95 6.35 -13.80
CA LYS A 121 0.86 7.34 -13.89
C LYS A 121 -0.49 6.85 -13.33
N ASN A 122 -0.76 5.56 -13.39
CA ASN A 122 -2.01 4.93 -12.93
C ASN A 122 -1.94 4.47 -11.45
N THR A 123 -0.99 4.99 -10.68
CA THR A 123 -0.85 4.67 -9.26
C THR A 123 -2.06 5.18 -8.47
N ILE A 124 -2.59 4.32 -7.60
CA ILE A 124 -3.61 4.71 -6.62
C ILE A 124 -2.88 5.26 -5.41
N PHE A 125 -3.22 6.47 -4.98
CA PHE A 125 -2.62 7.08 -3.80
C PHE A 125 -3.55 6.95 -2.60
N ILE A 126 -3.01 6.47 -1.49
CA ILE A 126 -3.67 6.36 -0.20
C ILE A 126 -2.92 7.25 0.78
N LYS A 127 -3.51 8.39 1.13
CA LYS A 127 -2.98 9.25 2.19
C LYS A 127 -3.74 8.97 3.48
N MET A 128 -3.00 8.65 4.54
CA MET A 128 -3.56 8.35 5.86
C MET A 128 -3.06 9.34 6.89
N THR A 129 -3.99 9.99 7.59
CA THR A 129 -3.71 10.85 8.75
C THR A 129 -4.44 10.31 9.98
N HIS A 130 -3.99 10.71 11.17
CA HIS A 130 -4.62 10.35 12.43
C HIS A 130 -4.83 11.60 13.28
N GLU A 131 -6.03 11.77 13.82
CA GLU A 131 -6.33 12.86 14.76
C GLU A 131 -6.02 12.45 16.20
N ASN A 132 -6.18 11.16 16.51
CA ASN A 132 -5.92 10.57 17.81
C ASN A 132 -5.56 9.08 17.64
N GLU A 133 -5.45 8.34 18.74
CA GLU A 133 -5.02 6.94 18.73
C GLU A 133 -5.92 6.03 17.89
N GLN A 134 -7.23 6.33 17.80
CA GLN A 134 -8.23 5.43 17.20
C GLN A 134 -8.72 5.89 15.83
N VAL A 135 -8.80 7.20 15.60
CA VAL A 135 -9.39 7.76 14.38
C VAL A 135 -8.34 7.91 13.29
N ARG A 136 -8.67 7.44 12.08
CA ARG A 136 -7.91 7.68 10.84
C ARG A 136 -8.79 8.35 9.81
N GLU A 137 -8.23 9.33 9.12
CA GLU A 137 -8.77 9.80 7.84
C GLU A 137 -7.95 9.17 6.72
N ILE A 138 -8.64 8.56 5.76
CA ILE A 138 -8.08 7.88 4.60
C ILE A 138 -8.58 8.61 3.36
N GLU A 139 -7.65 9.19 2.62
CA GLU A 139 -7.90 9.83 1.33
C GLU A 139 -7.39 8.94 0.20
N ILE A 140 -8.32 8.49 -0.65
CA ILE A 140 -8.03 7.63 -1.81
C ILE A 140 -8.12 8.49 -3.07
N THR A 141 -7.01 8.62 -3.78
CA THR A 141 -6.93 9.32 -5.06
C THR A 141 -6.66 8.33 -6.17
N ASN A 142 -7.63 8.16 -7.07
CA ASN A 142 -7.45 7.35 -8.27
C ASN A 142 -6.88 8.22 -9.39
N ALA A 143 -5.71 7.86 -9.88
CA ALA A 143 -5.19 8.39 -11.14
C ALA A 143 -5.80 7.59 -12.29
N PHE A 144 -6.83 8.16 -12.94
CA PHE A 144 -7.33 7.71 -14.24
C PHE A 144 -6.48 8.33 -15.36
#